data_AF-A0A453LAB9-F1
#
_entry.id   AF-A0A453LAB9-F1
#
_cell.length_a   1.000
_cell.length_b   1.000
_cell.length_c   1.000
_cell.angle_alpha   90.00
_cell.angle_beta   90.00
_cell.angle_gamma   90.00
#
_symmetry.space_group_name_H-M   'P 1'
#
loop_
_entity.id
_entity.type
_entity.pdbx_description
1 polymer ?
#
loop_
_entity_poly.entity_id
_entity_poly.type
_entity_poly.pdbx_seq_one_letter_code
_entity_poly.pdbx_strand_id
1 'polypeptide(L)' 'MNDFHIGWFMHPLVYGDYPPVMRSRVGRRLPALPAPESEKVRGSFDFIGFNHYLIMRARSIDTSSGQEPRDYYVDAAVKS' A
#
# COMPACT_ATOMS: atom_id res chain seq x y z
N MET A 1 -5.15 0.35 6.61
CA MET A 1 -3.82 0.86 7.03
C MET A 1 -2.67 -0.09 6.72
N ASN A 2 -2.74 -1.38 7.09
CA ASN A 2 -1.61 -2.31 6.90
C ASN A 2 -1.09 -2.34 5.45
N ASP A 3 -2.00 -2.54 4.49
CA ASP A 3 -1.65 -2.56 3.05
C ASP A 3 -1.00 -1.26 2.57
N PHE A 4 -1.44 -0.11 3.10
CA PHE A 4 -0.94 1.22 2.72
C PHE A 4 0.31 1.65 3.51
N HIS A 5 0.79 0.85 4.46
CA HIS A 5 1.98 1.16 5.27
C HIS A 5 3.09 0.15 4.98
N ILE A 6 2.99 -1.05 5.55
CA ILE A 6 3.99 -2.10 5.35
C ILE A 6 3.73 -2.85 4.05
N GLY A 7 2.46 -3.11 3.72
CA GLY A 7 2.09 -3.88 2.52
C GLY A 7 2.52 -3.23 1.21
N TRP A 8 2.59 -1.90 1.14
CA TRP A 8 3.04 -1.17 -0.05
C TRP A 8 4.43 -1.62 -0.49
N PHE A 9 5.33 -1.87 0.45
CA PHE A 9 6.70 -2.33 0.16
C PHE A 9 6.82 -3.85 0.22
N MET A 10 6.21 -4.48 1.21
CA MET A 10 6.38 -5.91 1.45
C MET A 10 5.69 -6.78 0.40
N HIS A 11 4.54 -6.34 -0.13
CA HIS A 11 3.81 -7.16 -1.08
C HIS A 11 4.54 -7.28 -2.43
N PRO A 12 5.14 -6.21 -3.00
CA PRO A 12 6.04 -6.34 -4.15
C PRO A 12 7.25 -7.22 -3.87
N LEU A 13 7.88 -7.08 -2.69
CA LEU A 13 9.04 -7.88 -2.33
C LEU A 13 8.70 -9.38 -2.20
N VAL A 14 7.54 -9.75 -1.67
CA VAL A 14 7.17 -11.16 -1.45
C VAL A 14 6.49 -11.76 -2.68
N TYR A 15 5.61 -11.02 -3.35
CA TYR A 15 4.72 -11.53 -4.40
C TYR A 15 4.98 -10.95 -5.79
N GLY A 16 5.77 -9.89 -5.92
CA GLY A 16 6.04 -9.23 -7.20
C GLY A 16 4.94 -8.28 -7.67
N ASP A 17 3.96 -7.93 -6.83
CA ASP A 17 2.92 -6.95 -7.18
C ASP A 17 2.48 -6.16 -5.93
N TYR A 18 1.77 -5.05 -6.10
CA TYR A 18 1.18 -4.29 -5.01
C TYR A 18 -0.03 -5.01 -4.38
N PRO A 19 -0.39 -4.68 -3.13
CA PRO A 19 -1.59 -5.24 -2.49
C PRO A 19 -2.85 -5.01 -3.35
N PRO A 20 -3.76 -5.99 -3.49
CA PRO A 20 -4.99 -5.85 -4.28
C PRO A 20 -5.82 -4.61 -3.92
N VAL A 21 -5.90 -4.26 -2.62
CA VAL A 21 -6.65 -3.07 -2.19
C VAL A 21 -6.03 -1.77 -2.72
N MET A 22 -4.69 -1.66 -2.74
CA MET A 22 -4.00 -0.47 -3.27
C MET A 22 -4.26 -0.32 -4.77
N ARG A 23 -4.14 -1.43 -5.53
CA ARG A 23 -4.45 -1.43 -6.97
C ARG A 23 -5.88 -0.97 -7.24
N SER A 24 -6.84 -1.44 -6.45
CA SER A 24 -8.26 -1.06 -6.60
C SER A 24 -8.57 0.39 -6.23
N ARG A 25 -7.94 0.93 -5.18
CA ARG A 25 -8.29 2.25 -4.63
C ARG A 25 -7.47 3.39 -5.21
N VAL A 26 -6.16 3.20 -5.34
CA VAL A 26 -5.24 4.20 -5.91
C VAL A 26 -5.43 4.27 -7.42
N GLY A 27 -5.65 3.11 -8.06
CA GLY A 27 -5.93 3.00 -9.48
C GLY A 27 -4.80 3.55 -10.34
N ARG A 28 -5.13 4.42 -11.30
CA ARG A 28 -4.17 4.98 -12.28
C ARG A 28 -3.02 5.79 -11.69
N ARG A 29 -3.13 6.24 -10.44
CA ARG A 29 -2.04 6.94 -9.73
C ARG A 29 -0.97 5.97 -9.22
N LEU A 30 -1.28 4.67 -9.13
CA LEU A 30 -0.32 3.65 -8.75
C LEU A 30 0.49 3.27 -10.00
N PRO A 31 1.83 3.39 -9.98
CA PRO A 31 2.65 2.94 -11.09
C PRO A 31 2.40 1.46 -11.39
N ALA A 32 2.42 1.10 -12.67
CA ALA A 32 2.41 -0.29 -13.06
C ALA A 32 3.75 -0.94 -12.65
N LEU A 33 3.71 -2.22 -12.30
CA LEU A 33 4.89 -3.04 -12.09
C LEU A 33 4.91 -4.13 -13.18
N PRO A 34 5.53 -3.87 -14.35
CA PRO A 34 5.58 -4.82 -15.45
C PRO A 34 6.30 -6.12 -15.07
N ALA A 35 6.06 -7.20 -15.82
CA ALA A 35 6.63 -8.53 -15.51
C ALA A 35 8.16 -8.52 -15.28
N PRO A 36 9.01 -7.84 -16.09
CA PRO A 36 10.45 -7.81 -15.84
C PRO A 36 10.83 -7.14 -14.51
N GLU A 37 10.08 -6.11 -14.09
CA GLU A 37 10.34 -5.41 -12.83
C GLU A 37 9.77 -6.19 -11.63
N SER A 38 8.59 -6.78 -11.79
CA SER A 38 8.00 -7.71 -10.83
C SER A 38 8.95 -8.86 -10.51
N GLU A 39 9.52 -9.49 -11.55
CA GLU A 39 10.49 -10.59 -11.39
C GLU A 39 11.76 -10.14 -10.68
N LYS A 40 12.24 -8.91 -10.96
CA LYS A 40 13.43 -8.36 -10.33
C LYS A 40 13.25 -8.04 -8.84
N VAL A 41 12.06 -7.58 -8.45
CA VAL A 41 11.76 -7.18 -7.05
C VAL A 41 11.31 -8.37 -6.20
N ARG A 42 10.65 -9.37 -6.79
CA ARG A 42 10.17 -10.54 -6.05
C ARG A 42 11.35 -11.34 -5.50
N GLY A 43 11.40 -11.47 -4.18
CA GLY A 43 12.45 -12.17 -3.45
C GLY A 43 13.77 -11.40 -3.39
N SER A 44 13.80 -10.11 -3.70
CA SER A 44 15.01 -9.29 -3.67
C SER A 44 15.43 -8.89 -2.24
N PHE A 45 15.51 -9.87 -1.33
CA PHE A 45 15.93 -9.69 0.06
C PHE A 45 16.45 -11.01 0.65
N ASP A 46 17.49 -10.94 1.48
CA ASP A 46 17.95 -12.08 2.29
C ASP A 46 17.35 -12.06 3.70
N PHE A 47 17.08 -10.86 4.22
CA PHE A 47 16.42 -10.61 5.49
C PHE A 47 15.65 -9.29 5.45
N ILE A 48 14.74 -9.09 6.41
CA ILE A 48 13.93 -7.88 6.52
C ILE A 48 14.06 -7.34 7.94
N GLY A 49 14.58 -6.12 8.07
CA GLY A 49 14.64 -5.39 9.34
C GLY A 49 13.43 -4.47 9.50
N PHE A 50 12.84 -4.45 10.70
CA PHE A 50 11.73 -3.56 11.03
C PHE A 50 12.17 -2.46 11.99
N ASN A 51 11.96 -1.21 11.58
CA ASN A 51 12.08 -0.07 12.46
C ASN A 51 10.73 0.16 13.14
N HIS A 52 10.71 0.11 14.48
CA HIS A 52 9.49 0.28 15.27
C HIS A 52 9.68 1.36 16.33
N TYR A 53 8.82 2.39 16.30
CA TYR A 53 8.91 3.53 17.21
C TYR A 53 7.62 3.74 18.01
N LEU A 54 6.46 3.62 17.37
CA LEU A 54 5.15 3.95 17.93
C LEU A 54 4.07 3.02 17.36
N ILE A 55 2.93 2.94 18.04
CA ILE A 55 1.73 2.23 17.57
C ILE A 55 0.62 3.27 17.38
N MET A 56 -0.04 3.24 16.21
CA MET A 56 -1.18 4.11 15.90
C MET A 56 -2.49 3.33 15.90
N ARG A 57 -3.56 3.93 16.44
CA ARG A 57 -4.92 3.40 16.31
C ARG A 57 -5.53 3.94 15.01
N ALA A 58 -6.14 3.06 14.23
CA ALA A 58 -6.84 3.43 13.00
C ALA A 58 -8.33 3.12 13.14
N ARG A 59 -9.17 3.98 12.57
CA ARG A 59 -10.61 3.73 12.39
C ARG A 59 -10.96 3.90 10.92
N SER A 60 -11.90 3.09 10.44
CA SER A 60 -12.43 3.20 9.09
C SER A 60 -13.18 4.51 8.92
N ILE A 61 -13.05 5.11 7.75
CA ILE A 61 -13.97 6.14 7.28
C ILE A 61 -14.91 5.56 6.24
N ASP A 62 -16.18 5.92 6.34
CA ASP A 62 -17.13 5.69 5.26
C ASP A 62 -16.89 6.78 4.21
N THR A 63 -16.32 6.39 3.07
CA THR A 63 -16.02 7.30 1.96
C THR A 63 -17.28 7.61 1.14
N SER A 64 -18.42 7.83 1.80
CA SER A 64 -19.73 8.05 1.16
C SER A 64 -20.01 9.51 0.79
N SER A 65 -19.11 10.45 1.09
CA SER A 65 -19.24 11.85 0.67
C SER A 65 -18.22 12.16 -0.42
N GLY A 66 -18.71 12.39 -1.64
CA GLY A 66 -17.89 12.75 -2.78
C GLY A 66 -17.16 14.10 -2.63
N GLN A 67 -16.12 14.25 -3.46
CA GLN A 67 -15.41 15.49 -3.80
C GLN A 67 -14.39 16.06 -2.80
N GLU A 68 -13.56 15.22 -2.18
CA GLU A 68 -12.22 15.67 -1.74
C GLU A 68 -11.16 15.22 -2.77
N PRO A 69 -10.08 15.99 -3.01
CA PRO A 69 -8.95 15.50 -3.79
C PRO A 69 -8.46 14.18 -3.18
N ARG A 70 -8.40 13.11 -3.98
CA ARG A 70 -7.97 11.80 -3.48
C ARG A 70 -6.51 11.85 -3.05
N ASP A 71 -6.31 11.82 -1.74
CA ASP A 71 -5.00 11.71 -1.11
C ASP A 71 -4.75 10.30 -0.54
N TYR A 72 -3.58 10.14 0.08
CA TYR A 72 -3.16 8.89 0.70
C TYR A 72 -4.15 8.37 1.77
N TYR A 73 -4.69 9.24 2.62
CA TYR A 73 -5.54 8.83 3.74
C TYR A 73 -6.93 8.41 3.28
N VAL A 74 -7.45 9.09 2.25
CA VAL A 74 -8.68 8.71 1.56
C VAL A 74 -8.53 7.34 0.92
N ASP A 75 -7.42 7.06 0.21
CA ASP A 75 -7.19 5.74 -0.39
C ASP A 75 -7.00 4.65 0.68
N ALA A 76 -6.33 4.96 1.78
CA ALA A 76 -6.18 4.05 2.91
C ALA A 76 -7.51 3.79 3.66
N ALA A 77 -8.55 4.61 3.43
CA ALA A 77 -9.79 4.71 4.20
C ALA A 77 -9.57 4.76 5.72
N VAL A 78 -8.66 5.63 6.15
CA VAL A 78 -8.37 5.85 7.57
C VAL A 78 -8.41 7.34 7.89
N LYS A 79 -8.95 7.69 9.06
CA LYS A 79 -8.81 9.00 9.68
C LYS A 79 -7.81 8.92 10.84
N SER A 80 -6.98 9.96 10.99
CA SER A 80 -6.11 10.15 12.15
C SER A 80 -6.90 10.48 13.42
#